data_AF-A0A961DRF9-F1
#
_entry.id   AF-A0A961DRF9-F1
#
_cell.length_a   1.000
_cell.length_b   1.000
_cell.length_c   1.000
_cell.angle_alpha   90.00
_cell.angle_beta   90.00
_cell.angle_gamma   90.00
#
_symmetry.space_group_name_H-M   'P 1'
#
loop_
_entity.id
_entity.type
_entity.pdbx_description
1 polymer ?
#
loop_
_entity_poly.entity_id
_entity_poly.type
_entity_poly.pdbx_seq_one_letter_code
_entity_poly.pdbx_strand_id
1 'polypeptide(L)'
;MSSPHQRGILSSLDDIDNGPSKRKQYPKVPANLGTDVTHQATGIVGAIVEYSDNVITIRDDYGKDHRYRNIPGSFLVDGRPIQLSRPTPSATAERRITASGSIADPRNAPAKVAKASRILVEGTHDAELVEKVWGDDLRSEGIIVQPIDGVDDLGEIVAAFGPRPGRRLGVLVDHLVDNSKESRIAASVDHPDVLICGHVFIDIWAAVNPRRIGL
;
A
#
# COMPACT_ATOMS: atom_id res chain seq x y z
N MET A 1 -26.74 -95.02 9.42
CA MET A 1 -27.87 -94.21 8.94
C MET A 1 -27.30 -93.09 8.07
N SER A 2 -27.55 -93.15 6.76
CA SER A 2 -27.30 -92.11 5.74
C SER A 2 -28.02 -90.79 6.15
N SER A 3 -27.68 -89.56 5.75
CA SER A 3 -26.97 -89.00 4.58
C SER A 3 -26.73 -87.47 4.86
N PRO A 4 -26.37 -86.56 3.93
CA PRO A 4 -25.03 -85.96 3.84
C PRO A 4 -25.01 -84.40 3.72
N HIS A 5 -23.81 -83.83 3.53
CA HIS A 5 -23.44 -82.53 2.92
C HIS A 5 -24.36 -81.29 3.04
N GLN A 6 -23.79 -80.23 3.63
CA GLN A 6 -23.96 -78.87 3.08
C GLN A 6 -22.65 -78.07 3.20
N ARG A 7 -21.81 -78.13 2.16
CA ARG A 7 -20.82 -77.09 1.87
C ARG A 7 -21.60 -75.88 1.38
N GLY A 8 -21.86 -74.93 2.26
CA GLY A 8 -22.45 -73.64 1.95
C GLY A 8 -21.41 -72.52 2.05
N ILE A 9 -21.50 -71.56 1.14
CA ILE A 9 -20.64 -70.38 0.96
C ILE A 9 -20.89 -69.30 2.03
N LEU A 10 -21.54 -69.66 3.14
CA LEU A 10 -22.00 -68.74 4.17
C LEU A 10 -21.09 -68.87 5.39
N SER A 11 -19.92 -68.23 5.32
CA SER A 11 -19.27 -67.73 6.53
C SER A 11 -20.21 -66.71 7.18
N SER A 12 -20.34 -66.80 8.51
CA SER A 12 -21.16 -65.94 9.36
C SER A 12 -21.02 -64.46 9.00
N LEU A 13 -22.16 -63.78 8.93
CA LEU A 13 -22.34 -62.37 8.57
C LEU A 13 -21.87 -61.37 9.65
N ASP A 14 -21.10 -61.83 10.63
CA ASP A 14 -20.73 -61.04 11.80
C ASP A 14 -19.51 -60.12 11.57
N ASP A 15 -18.88 -60.16 10.38
CA ASP A 15 -17.69 -59.35 10.04
C ASP A 15 -17.99 -58.11 9.15
N ILE A 16 -19.26 -57.73 8.93
CA ILE A 16 -19.63 -56.58 8.05
C ILE A 16 -19.94 -55.29 8.84
N ASP A 17 -19.66 -55.24 10.14
CA ASP A 17 -19.83 -54.00 10.94
C ASP A 17 -18.59 -53.09 10.87
N ASN A 18 -18.23 -52.67 9.65
CA ASN A 18 -17.39 -51.49 9.46
C ASN A 18 -18.32 -50.32 9.13
N GLY A 19 -18.90 -49.73 10.17
CA GLY A 19 -19.74 -48.53 10.05
C GLY A 19 -19.02 -47.41 9.28
N PRO A 20 -19.75 -46.45 8.67
CA PRO A 20 -19.15 -45.47 7.77
C PRO A 20 -18.00 -44.73 8.46
N SER A 21 -16.77 -44.97 7.97
CA SER A 21 -15.57 -44.29 8.44
C SER A 21 -15.81 -42.79 8.48
N LYS A 22 -15.73 -42.19 9.67
CA LYS A 22 -15.90 -40.75 9.85
C LYS A 22 -14.91 -40.04 8.93
N ARG A 23 -15.41 -39.35 7.89
CA ARG A 23 -14.58 -38.53 7.00
C ARG A 23 -13.70 -37.62 7.84
N LYS A 24 -12.38 -37.77 7.69
CA LYS A 24 -11.39 -36.91 8.35
C LYS A 24 -11.67 -35.46 7.96
N GLN A 25 -11.88 -34.60 8.96
CA GLN A 25 -12.08 -33.18 8.75
C GLN A 25 -10.73 -32.48 8.70
N TYR A 26 -10.57 -31.54 7.78
CA TYR A 26 -9.37 -30.73 7.61
C TYR A 26 -9.67 -29.27 7.94
N PRO A 27 -8.72 -28.52 8.52
CA PRO A 27 -8.85 -27.09 8.68
C PRO A 27 -9.12 -26.43 7.32
N LYS A 28 -10.13 -25.55 7.27
CA LYS A 28 -10.42 -24.76 6.07
C LYS A 28 -9.52 -23.54 6.04
N VAL A 29 -8.82 -23.35 4.93
CA VAL A 29 -7.92 -22.21 4.72
C VAL A 29 -8.34 -21.48 3.43
N PRO A 30 -8.54 -20.15 3.45
CA PRO A 30 -8.83 -19.39 2.24
C PRO A 30 -7.72 -19.54 1.20
N ALA A 31 -8.10 -19.85 -0.03
CA ALA A 31 -7.17 -19.97 -1.17
C ALA A 31 -6.76 -18.60 -1.72
N ASN A 32 -6.19 -17.74 -0.87
CA ASN A 32 -5.75 -16.41 -1.30
C ASN A 32 -4.63 -16.54 -2.33
N LEU A 33 -4.71 -15.75 -3.42
CA LEU A 33 -3.67 -15.73 -4.44
C LEU A 33 -2.32 -15.36 -3.82
N GLY A 34 -1.25 -16.03 -4.26
CA GLY A 34 0.09 -15.87 -3.69
C GLY A 34 0.35 -16.72 -2.43
N THR A 35 -0.64 -17.43 -1.90
CA THR A 35 -0.40 -18.36 -0.77
C THR A 35 0.39 -19.56 -1.26
N ASP A 36 1.52 -19.86 -0.60
CA ASP A 36 2.30 -21.05 -0.89
C ASP A 36 1.63 -22.30 -0.32
N VAL A 37 1.50 -23.32 -1.17
CA VAL A 37 0.95 -24.62 -0.80
C VAL A 37 1.78 -25.74 -1.41
N THR A 38 1.72 -26.92 -0.79
CA THR A 38 2.27 -28.15 -1.37
C THR A 38 1.14 -29.07 -1.78
N HIS A 39 1.12 -29.53 -3.03
CA HIS A 39 0.19 -30.59 -3.43
C HIS A 39 0.70 -31.95 -2.91
N GLN A 40 -0.03 -32.56 -1.99
CA GLN A 40 0.47 -33.70 -1.20
C GLN A 40 0.83 -34.92 -2.07
N ALA A 41 0.06 -35.20 -3.12
CA ALA A 41 0.27 -36.40 -3.93
C ALA A 41 1.47 -36.30 -4.88
N THR A 42 1.86 -35.09 -5.28
CA THR A 42 3.00 -34.87 -6.21
C THR A 42 4.22 -34.28 -5.53
N GLY A 43 4.06 -33.69 -4.34
CA GLY A 43 5.12 -32.96 -3.64
C GLY A 43 5.46 -31.60 -4.25
N ILE A 44 4.73 -31.16 -5.28
CA ILE A 44 4.99 -29.87 -5.94
C ILE A 44 4.57 -28.74 -5.00
N VAL A 45 5.49 -27.81 -4.78
CA VAL A 45 5.32 -26.58 -4.01
C VAL A 45 5.10 -25.43 -4.98
N GLY A 46 4.18 -24.52 -4.66
CA GLY A 46 3.98 -23.31 -5.44
C GLY A 46 2.93 -22.39 -4.86
N ALA A 47 2.89 -21.18 -5.39
CA ALA A 47 1.92 -20.15 -5.01
C ALA A 47 0.59 -20.37 -5.74
N ILE A 48 -0.54 -20.22 -5.05
CA ILE A 48 -1.87 -20.26 -5.68
C ILE A 48 -2.00 -19.09 -6.65
N VAL A 49 -2.28 -19.38 -7.92
CA VAL A 49 -2.48 -18.35 -8.97
C VAL A 49 -3.91 -18.33 -9.51
N GLU A 50 -4.69 -19.39 -9.27
CA GLU A 50 -6.10 -19.46 -9.66
C GLU A 50 -6.88 -20.33 -8.68
N TYR A 51 -8.11 -19.91 -8.36
CA TYR A 51 -9.04 -20.68 -7.54
C TYR A 51 -10.35 -20.92 -8.29
N SER A 52 -10.81 -22.17 -8.20
CA SER A 52 -12.21 -22.55 -8.38
C SER A 52 -12.59 -23.56 -7.30
N ASP A 53 -13.89 -23.76 -7.07
CA ASP A 53 -14.34 -24.70 -6.03
C ASP A 53 -13.83 -26.14 -6.24
N ASN A 54 -13.54 -26.53 -7.49
CA ASN A 54 -13.09 -27.89 -7.83
C ASN A 54 -11.62 -28.00 -8.24
N VAL A 55 -10.96 -26.90 -8.62
CA VAL A 55 -9.60 -26.89 -9.18
C VAL A 55 -8.81 -25.72 -8.60
N ILE A 56 -7.58 -26.01 -8.19
CA ILE A 56 -6.58 -25.03 -7.77
C ILE A 56 -5.44 -25.07 -8.79
N THR A 57 -5.02 -23.90 -9.25
CA THR A 57 -3.80 -23.75 -10.05
C THR A 57 -2.70 -23.17 -9.16
N ILE A 58 -1.56 -23.87 -9.09
CA ILE A 58 -0.36 -23.41 -8.38
C ILE A 58 0.76 -23.16 -9.37
N ARG A 59 1.56 -22.12 -9.14
CA ARG A 59 2.76 -21.82 -9.93
C ARG A 59 4.00 -22.20 -9.12
N ASP A 60 4.83 -23.07 -9.68
CA ASP A 60 6.11 -23.44 -9.05
C ASP A 60 7.18 -22.35 -9.21
N ASP A 61 8.31 -22.52 -8.53
CA ASP A 61 9.45 -21.58 -8.56
C ASP A 61 10.10 -21.45 -9.95
N TYR A 62 9.80 -22.38 -10.86
CA TYR A 62 10.24 -22.33 -12.26
C TYR A 62 9.22 -21.62 -13.17
N GLY A 63 8.15 -21.08 -12.59
CA GLY A 63 7.10 -20.35 -13.30
C GLY A 63 6.10 -21.24 -14.03
N LYS A 64 6.10 -22.55 -13.80
CA LYS A 64 5.17 -23.49 -14.44
C LYS A 64 3.88 -23.63 -13.63
N ASP A 65 2.76 -23.56 -14.34
CA ASP A 65 1.43 -23.71 -13.75
C ASP A 65 1.01 -25.19 -13.70
N HIS A 66 0.54 -25.63 -12.52
CA HIS A 66 0.05 -26.98 -12.27
C HIS A 66 -1.39 -26.93 -11.73
N ARG A 67 -2.28 -27.71 -12.35
CA ARG A 67 -3.71 -27.73 -12.00
C ARG A 67 -4.05 -29.02 -11.26
N TYR A 68 -4.61 -28.89 -10.06
CA TYR A 68 -5.01 -30.02 -9.23
C TYR A 68 -6.44 -29.88 -8.74
N ARG A 69 -7.10 -31.01 -8.44
CA ARG A 69 -8.44 -30.97 -7.86
C ARG A 69 -8.39 -30.47 -6.42
N ASN A 70 -9.36 -29.64 -6.04
CA ASN A 70 -9.54 -29.17 -4.67
C ASN A 70 -10.23 -30.24 -3.80
N ILE A 71 -9.48 -31.28 -3.44
CA ILE A 71 -9.99 -32.38 -2.61
C ILE A 71 -9.62 -32.09 -1.15
N PRO A 72 -10.51 -32.30 -0.16
CA PRO A 72 -10.16 -32.13 1.25
C PRO A 72 -8.89 -32.90 1.62
N GLY A 73 -7.87 -32.19 2.08
CA GLY A 73 -6.58 -32.75 2.47
C GLY A 73 -5.55 -32.89 1.34
N SER A 74 -5.86 -32.56 0.08
CA SER A 74 -4.89 -32.71 -1.03
C SER A 74 -3.77 -31.68 -1.04
N PHE A 75 -3.89 -30.63 -0.23
CA PHE A 75 -2.90 -29.56 -0.12
C PHE A 75 -2.40 -29.44 1.31
N LEU A 76 -1.13 -29.07 1.43
CA LEU A 76 -0.47 -28.79 2.69
C LEU A 76 -0.15 -27.29 2.79
N VAL A 77 -0.33 -26.72 3.98
CA VAL A 77 0.27 -25.44 4.40
C VAL A 77 1.09 -25.74 5.64
N ASP A 78 2.35 -25.31 5.68
CA ASP A 78 3.30 -25.64 6.76
C ASP A 78 3.37 -27.14 7.09
N GLY A 79 3.29 -27.98 6.04
CA GLY A 79 3.31 -29.44 6.16
C GLY A 79 2.01 -30.07 6.72
N ARG A 80 0.95 -29.28 6.96
CA ARG A 80 -0.33 -29.77 7.51
C ARG A 80 -1.40 -29.85 6.42
N PRO A 81 -2.14 -30.97 6.30
CA PRO A 81 -3.20 -31.10 5.31
C PRO A 81 -4.39 -30.22 5.63
N ILE A 82 -4.87 -29.51 4.61
CA ILE A 82 -5.94 -28.51 4.69
C ILE A 82 -7.02 -28.75 3.64
N GLN A 83 -8.14 -28.06 3.77
CA GLN A 83 -9.10 -27.88 2.69
C GLN A 83 -9.10 -26.42 2.24
N LEU A 84 -8.76 -26.17 0.97
CA LEU A 84 -8.80 -24.83 0.41
C LEU A 84 -10.25 -24.40 0.20
N SER A 85 -10.59 -23.24 0.73
CA SER A 85 -11.91 -22.61 0.58
C SER A 85 -11.83 -21.37 -0.29
N ARG A 86 -13.01 -20.85 -0.68
CA ARG A 86 -13.13 -19.60 -1.43
C ARG A 86 -12.17 -18.52 -0.88
N PRO A 87 -11.38 -17.88 -1.75
CA PRO A 87 -10.51 -16.77 -1.34
C PRO A 87 -11.36 -15.74 -0.61
N THR A 88 -10.88 -15.29 0.54
CA THR A 88 -11.48 -14.11 1.15
C THR A 88 -10.92 -12.93 0.34
N PRO A 89 -11.73 -11.95 -0.08
CA PRO A 89 -11.16 -10.73 -0.64
C PRO A 89 -10.18 -10.21 0.40
N SER A 90 -8.89 -10.31 0.10
CA SER A 90 -7.91 -9.58 0.88
C SER A 90 -8.34 -8.14 0.72
N ALA A 91 -8.62 -7.46 1.82
CA ALA A 91 -8.52 -6.01 1.85
C ALA A 91 -7.03 -5.69 1.69
N THR A 92 -6.46 -6.00 0.52
CA THR A 92 -5.37 -5.24 -0.02
C THR A 92 -5.93 -3.84 -0.06
N ALA A 93 -5.60 -3.08 0.99
CA ALA A 93 -5.84 -1.65 1.01
C ALA A 93 -5.26 -1.17 -0.31
N GLU A 94 -6.12 -0.81 -1.26
CA GLU A 94 -5.69 -0.14 -2.47
C GLU A 94 -4.80 0.99 -1.97
N ARG A 95 -3.52 0.95 -2.38
CA ARG A 95 -2.57 2.00 -2.02
C ARG A 95 -3.15 3.28 -2.58
N ARG A 96 -3.81 4.04 -1.72
CA ARG A 96 -4.38 5.34 -2.09
C ARG A 96 -3.20 6.26 -2.35
N ILE A 97 -3.33 7.09 -3.37
CA ILE A 97 -2.33 8.07 -3.75
C ILE A 97 -2.91 9.46 -3.44
N THR A 98 -2.10 10.38 -2.92
CA THR A 98 -2.47 11.79 -2.73
C THR A 98 -2.42 12.55 -4.07
N ALA A 99 -2.91 13.80 -4.11
CA ALA A 99 -2.85 14.62 -5.31
C ALA A 99 -1.41 14.87 -5.81
N SER A 100 -0.42 14.85 -4.90
CA SER A 100 1.00 14.98 -5.21
C SER A 100 1.61 13.73 -5.86
N GLY A 101 0.94 12.57 -5.78
CA GLY A 101 1.47 11.28 -6.22
C GLY A 101 2.09 10.42 -5.09
N SER A 102 2.08 10.88 -3.84
CA SER A 102 2.59 10.11 -2.69
C SER A 102 1.61 9.00 -2.26
N ILE A 103 2.10 8.02 -1.50
CA ILE A 103 1.24 7.04 -0.85
C ILE A 103 0.50 7.72 0.31
N ALA A 104 -0.82 7.72 0.26
CA ALA A 104 -1.65 8.37 1.25
C ALA A 104 -1.74 7.54 2.54
N ASP A 105 -1.87 8.23 3.67
CA ASP A 105 -2.11 7.61 4.96
C ASP A 105 -3.39 6.76 4.97
N PRO A 106 -3.45 5.72 5.83
CA PRO A 106 -4.67 4.97 6.08
C PRO A 106 -5.85 5.92 6.39
N ARG A 107 -7.07 5.57 5.93
CA ARG A 107 -8.25 6.44 6.12
C ARG A 107 -8.54 6.78 7.58
N ASN A 108 -8.13 5.92 8.51
CA ASN A 108 -8.34 6.08 9.94
C ASN A 108 -7.04 6.47 10.67
N ALA A 109 -6.08 7.08 9.97
CA ALA A 109 -4.88 7.61 10.62
C ALA A 109 -5.28 8.69 11.65
N PRO A 110 -4.70 8.66 12.86
CA PRO A 110 -4.97 9.68 13.87
C PRO A 110 -4.45 11.04 13.40
N ALA A 111 -5.13 12.11 13.82
CA ALA A 111 -4.66 13.47 13.58
C ALA A 111 -3.29 13.69 14.25
N LYS A 112 -2.39 14.37 13.54
CA LYS A 112 -1.04 14.70 14.03
C LYS A 112 -1.02 16.12 14.57
N VAL A 113 -0.30 16.31 15.68
CA VAL A 113 0.00 17.65 16.19
C VAL A 113 0.94 18.34 15.21
N ALA A 114 0.66 19.60 14.90
CA ALA A 114 1.54 20.39 14.06
C ALA A 114 2.95 20.47 14.66
N LYS A 115 3.97 20.16 13.85
CA LYS A 115 5.38 20.37 14.18
C LYS A 115 5.63 21.85 14.38
N ALA A 116 6.79 22.22 14.92
CA ALA A 116 7.16 23.62 15.06
C ALA A 116 7.60 24.26 13.72
N SER A 117 7.94 23.45 12.73
CA SER A 117 8.38 23.88 11.39
C SER A 117 7.24 24.41 10.52
N ARG A 118 7.55 25.35 9.61
CA ARG A 118 6.57 26.01 8.75
C ARG A 118 7.06 26.13 7.31
N ILE A 119 6.12 26.26 6.38
CA ILE A 119 6.35 26.74 5.02
C ILE A 119 5.65 28.10 4.91
N LEU A 120 6.39 29.13 4.53
CA LEU A 120 5.84 30.44 4.20
C LEU A 120 5.66 30.54 2.69
N VAL A 121 4.58 31.20 2.26
CA VAL A 121 4.30 31.47 0.85
C VAL A 121 3.95 32.95 0.69
N GLU A 122 4.28 33.56 -0.44
CA GLU A 122 4.10 34.99 -0.67
C GLU A 122 2.64 35.43 -0.79
N GLY A 123 1.74 34.52 -1.15
CA GLY A 123 0.33 34.87 -1.32
C GLY A 123 -0.64 33.77 -0.92
N THR A 124 -1.90 34.17 -0.72
CA THR A 124 -3.00 33.23 -0.44
C THR A 124 -3.22 32.25 -1.58
N HIS A 125 -3.06 32.70 -2.84
CA HIS A 125 -3.20 31.81 -4.01
C HIS A 125 -2.16 30.67 -4.00
N ASP A 126 -0.92 30.96 -3.59
CA ASP A 126 0.12 29.92 -3.46
C ASP A 126 -0.23 28.96 -2.33
N ALA A 127 -0.74 29.49 -1.21
CA ALA A 127 -1.20 28.66 -0.10
C ALA A 127 -2.32 27.70 -0.56
N GLU A 128 -3.27 28.19 -1.34
CA GLU A 128 -4.36 27.41 -1.92
C GLU A 128 -3.85 26.34 -2.90
N LEU A 129 -2.86 26.67 -3.73
CA LEU A 129 -2.25 25.70 -4.64
C LEU A 129 -1.50 24.60 -3.88
N VAL A 130 -0.72 24.97 -2.87
CA VAL A 130 0.01 24.01 -2.03
C VAL A 130 -0.97 23.11 -1.29
N GLU A 131 -2.05 23.66 -0.73
CA GLU A 131 -3.11 22.89 -0.09
C GLU A 131 -3.76 21.90 -1.06
N LYS A 132 -4.08 22.34 -2.29
CA LYS A 132 -4.72 21.50 -3.31
C LYS A 132 -3.86 20.31 -3.73
N VAL A 133 -2.55 20.47 -3.83
CA VAL A 133 -1.65 19.43 -4.35
C VAL A 133 -1.00 18.60 -3.24
N TRP A 134 -0.58 19.24 -2.15
CA TRP A 134 0.19 18.60 -1.06
C TRP A 134 -0.48 18.68 0.31
N GLY A 135 -1.72 19.16 0.43
CA GLY A 135 -2.39 19.30 1.72
C GLY A 135 -2.44 17.99 2.52
N ASP A 136 -2.71 16.86 1.86
CA ASP A 136 -2.70 15.53 2.50
C ASP A 136 -1.31 15.14 3.02
N ASP A 137 -0.28 15.34 2.19
CA ASP A 137 1.12 15.06 2.53
C ASP A 137 1.59 15.90 3.72
N LEU A 138 1.29 17.20 3.70
CA LEU A 138 1.71 18.15 4.74
C LEU A 138 1.00 17.89 6.06
N ARG A 139 -0.28 17.48 6.04
CA ARG A 139 -0.98 17.02 7.24
C ARG A 139 -0.35 15.76 7.82
N SER A 140 0.08 14.83 6.97
CA SER A 140 0.84 13.65 7.43
C SER A 140 2.18 14.05 8.05
N GLU A 141 2.83 15.08 7.52
CA GLU A 141 4.08 15.57 8.12
C GLU A 141 3.87 16.53 9.30
N GLY A 142 2.64 16.95 9.57
CA GLY A 142 2.32 17.96 10.59
C GLY A 142 2.91 19.34 10.26
N ILE A 143 3.09 19.67 8.98
CA ILE A 143 3.66 20.95 8.53
C ILE A 143 2.52 21.89 8.14
N ILE A 144 2.64 23.16 8.54
CA ILE A 144 1.66 24.20 8.24
C ILE A 144 2.24 25.16 7.21
N VAL A 145 1.40 25.54 6.24
CA VAL A 145 1.65 26.60 5.26
C VAL A 145 1.03 27.91 5.76
N GLN A 146 1.77 29.01 5.69
CA GLN A 146 1.30 30.34 6.12
C GLN A 146 1.61 31.36 5.02
N PRO A 147 0.61 32.11 4.53
CA PRO A 147 0.88 33.24 3.65
C PRO A 147 1.53 34.40 4.42
N ILE A 148 2.46 35.09 3.78
CA ILE A 148 3.08 36.34 4.24
C ILE A 148 2.81 37.44 3.20
N ASP A 149 2.87 38.71 3.59
CA ASP A 149 2.58 39.83 2.69
C ASP A 149 3.84 40.29 1.96
N GLY A 150 4.35 39.44 1.07
CA GLY A 150 5.62 39.67 0.39
C GLY A 150 6.85 39.24 1.21
N VAL A 151 8.03 39.38 0.59
CA VAL A 151 9.32 39.00 1.17
C VAL A 151 10.16 40.19 1.64
N ASP A 152 9.63 41.40 1.59
CA ASP A 152 10.37 42.63 1.95
C ASP A 152 11.02 42.55 3.34
N ASP A 153 10.27 42.05 4.33
CA ASP A 153 10.72 41.93 5.71
C ASP A 153 11.19 40.50 6.07
N LEU A 154 11.63 39.72 5.07
CA LEU A 154 11.95 38.30 5.27
C LEU A 154 12.97 38.05 6.39
N GLY A 155 13.97 38.92 6.53
CA GLY A 155 14.96 38.82 7.60
C GLY A 155 14.33 38.95 9.00
N GLU A 156 13.38 39.87 9.18
CA GLU A 156 12.66 40.05 10.44
C GLU A 156 11.72 38.87 10.70
N ILE A 157 11.02 38.39 9.67
CA ILE A 157 10.16 37.20 9.76
C ILE A 157 10.96 35.97 10.18
N VAL A 158 12.14 35.76 9.60
CA VAL A 158 13.05 34.66 9.95
C VAL A 158 13.53 34.82 11.39
N ALA A 159 13.96 36.02 11.81
CA ALA A 159 14.40 36.26 13.17
C ALA A 159 13.28 36.03 14.21
N ALA A 160 12.08 36.55 13.94
CA ALA A 160 10.90 36.39 14.78
C ALA A 160 10.41 34.95 14.82
N PHE A 161 10.51 34.23 13.70
CA PHE A 161 10.27 32.79 13.70
C PHE A 161 11.30 32.14 14.63
N GLY A 162 12.60 32.32 14.44
CA GLY A 162 13.65 31.65 15.21
C GLY A 162 13.88 30.20 14.79
N PRO A 163 14.36 29.96 13.55
CA PRO A 163 14.70 28.63 13.07
C PRO A 163 15.84 28.02 13.89
N ARG A 164 15.79 26.70 14.06
CA ARG A 164 16.79 25.90 14.78
C ARG A 164 16.60 24.42 14.46
N PRO A 165 17.50 23.52 14.87
CA PRO A 165 17.30 22.09 14.67
C PRO A 165 15.93 21.63 15.23
N GLY A 166 15.17 20.91 14.40
CA GLY A 166 13.80 20.47 14.72
C GLY A 166 12.70 21.54 14.56
N ARG A 167 13.06 22.75 14.12
CA ARG A 167 12.14 23.86 13.84
C ARG A 167 12.62 24.63 12.61
N ARG A 168 12.41 24.03 11.45
CA ARG A 168 12.88 24.52 10.15
C ARG A 168 11.85 25.44 9.50
N LEU A 169 12.35 26.32 8.64
CA LEU A 169 11.53 27.24 7.87
C LEU A 169 11.76 27.03 6.38
N GLY A 170 10.72 26.67 5.65
CA GLY A 170 10.70 26.78 4.18
C GLY A 170 10.05 28.10 3.79
N VAL A 171 10.54 28.75 2.74
CA VAL A 171 9.96 29.96 2.17
C VAL A 171 9.86 29.76 0.66
N LEU A 172 8.65 29.88 0.14
CA LEU A 172 8.35 29.85 -1.28
C LEU A 172 8.05 31.28 -1.74
N VAL A 173 8.99 31.83 -2.50
CA VAL A 173 8.88 33.12 -3.17
C VAL A 173 8.30 32.88 -4.54
N ASP A 174 7.49 33.80 -5.06
CA ASP A 174 6.87 33.68 -6.38
C ASP A 174 7.99 33.53 -7.44
N HIS A 175 8.79 34.57 -7.65
CA HIS A 175 9.92 34.54 -8.56
C HIS A 175 11.28 34.72 -7.87
N LEU A 176 12.21 33.82 -8.16
CA LEU A 176 13.59 33.88 -7.69
C LEU A 176 14.53 33.93 -8.89
N VAL A 177 14.65 35.12 -9.47
CA VAL A 177 15.43 35.40 -10.69
C VAL A 177 16.72 36.14 -10.32
N ASP A 178 17.82 35.78 -10.99
CA ASP A 178 19.12 36.40 -10.76
C ASP A 178 19.05 37.93 -10.90
N ASN A 179 19.67 38.63 -9.94
CA ASN A 179 19.72 40.09 -9.84
C ASN A 179 18.36 40.79 -9.58
N SER A 180 17.28 40.04 -9.34
CA SER A 180 16.01 40.61 -8.88
C SER A 180 16.08 41.16 -7.44
N LYS A 181 15.01 41.80 -6.98
CA LYS A 181 14.89 42.28 -5.60
C LYS A 181 14.80 41.09 -4.64
N GLU A 182 14.03 40.10 -5.02
CA GLU A 182 13.71 38.86 -4.33
C GLU A 182 14.97 38.01 -4.15
N SER A 183 15.80 37.85 -5.19
CA SER A 183 17.07 37.11 -5.06
C SER A 183 18.07 37.81 -4.14
N ARG A 184 18.11 39.15 -4.13
CA ARG A 184 18.92 39.92 -3.16
C ARG A 184 18.42 39.76 -1.72
N ILE A 185 17.10 39.79 -1.52
CA ILE A 185 16.48 39.57 -0.20
C ILE A 185 16.75 38.13 0.26
N ALA A 186 16.52 37.13 -0.58
CA ALA A 186 16.76 35.73 -0.25
C ALA A 186 18.22 35.47 0.12
N ALA A 187 19.17 36.04 -0.64
CA ALA A 187 20.59 35.92 -0.37
C ALA A 187 21.03 36.61 0.94
N SER A 188 20.24 37.54 1.47
CA SER A 188 20.52 38.16 2.78
C SER A 188 20.21 37.24 3.97
N VAL A 189 19.45 36.17 3.74
CA VAL A 189 19.11 35.17 4.75
C VAL A 189 20.05 33.97 4.61
N ASP A 190 21.15 33.99 5.34
CA ASP A 190 22.07 32.85 5.46
C ASP A 190 21.83 32.13 6.80
N HIS A 191 21.03 31.06 6.77
CA HIS A 191 20.70 30.30 7.98
C HIS A 191 20.55 28.79 7.68
N PRO A 192 21.20 27.89 8.44
CA PRO A 192 21.26 26.45 8.13
C PRO A 192 19.91 25.72 8.23
N ASP A 193 18.97 26.24 9.02
CA ASP A 193 17.61 25.69 9.16
C ASP A 193 16.54 26.44 8.33
N VAL A 194 16.95 27.28 7.37
CA VAL A 194 16.06 27.97 6.44
C VAL A 194 16.33 27.50 5.02
N LEU A 195 15.27 27.23 4.26
CA LEU A 195 15.33 26.97 2.82
C LEU A 195 14.43 27.95 2.10
N ILE A 196 15.00 28.72 1.18
CA ILE A 196 14.26 29.64 0.31
C ILE A 196 14.29 29.09 -1.10
N CYS A 197 13.13 28.98 -1.73
CA CYS A 197 12.96 28.55 -3.10
C CYS A 197 11.95 29.46 -3.80
N GLY A 198 12.00 29.51 -5.14
CA GLY A 198 11.00 30.18 -5.96
C GLY A 198 11.13 29.75 -7.41
N HIS A 199 10.21 30.16 -8.28
CA HIS A 199 10.30 29.81 -9.69
C HIS A 199 11.14 30.82 -10.48
N VAL A 200 11.67 30.40 -11.63
CA VAL A 200 12.56 31.23 -12.46
C VAL A 200 11.83 32.14 -13.44
N PHE A 201 10.49 32.16 -13.41
CA PHE A 201 9.67 32.96 -14.31
C PHE A 201 9.22 34.25 -13.63
N ILE A 202 9.17 35.37 -14.34
CA ILE A 202 8.54 36.60 -13.83
C ILE A 202 7.04 36.59 -14.15
N ASP A 203 6.67 35.99 -15.28
CA ASP A 203 5.29 35.74 -15.69
C ASP A 203 5.01 34.24 -15.59
N ILE A 204 4.10 33.84 -14.71
CA ILE A 204 3.73 32.44 -14.49
C ILE A 204 3.19 31.76 -15.76
N TRP A 205 2.65 32.52 -16.73
CA TRP A 205 2.23 31.96 -18.02
C TRP A 205 3.40 31.38 -18.82
N ALA A 206 4.63 31.87 -18.61
CA ALA A 206 5.82 31.28 -19.21
C ALA A 206 6.11 29.85 -18.71
N ALA A 207 5.56 29.46 -17.54
CA ALA A 207 5.68 28.11 -17.02
C ALA A 207 4.67 27.12 -17.64
N VAL A 208 3.63 27.63 -18.32
CA VAL A 208 2.58 26.79 -18.90
C VAL A 208 3.01 26.26 -20.26
N ASN A 209 2.98 24.94 -20.43
CA ASN A 209 3.17 24.33 -21.75
C ASN A 209 1.91 24.56 -22.61
N PRO A 210 1.99 25.31 -23.72
CA PRO A 210 0.80 25.65 -24.54
C PRO A 210 0.00 24.43 -24.99
N ARG A 211 0.69 23.33 -25.33
CA ARG A 211 0.06 22.09 -25.79
C ARG A 211 -0.87 21.45 -24.74
N ARG A 212 -0.66 21.72 -23.45
CA ARG A 212 -1.51 21.20 -22.36
C ARG A 212 -2.84 21.94 -22.25
N ILE A 213 -2.93 23.16 -22.79
CA ILE A 213 -4.13 24.00 -22.76
C ILE A 213 -4.73 24.24 -24.16
N GLY A 214 -4.25 23.52 -25.17
CA GLY A 214 -4.77 23.59 -26.54
C GLY A 214 -4.29 24.81 -27.33
N LEU A 215 -3.17 25.41 -26.92
CA LEU A 215 -2.47 26.48 -27.62
C LEU A 215 -1.21 25.97 -28.36
#